data_AF-A0A7K3TH14-F1
#
_entry.id   AF-A0A7K3TH14-F1
#
_cell.length_a   1.000
_cell.length_b   1.000
_cell.length_c   1.000
_cell.angle_alpha   90.00
_cell.angle_beta   90.00
_cell.angle_gamma   90.00
#
_symmetry.space_group_name_H-M   'P 1'
#
loop_
_entity.id
_entity.type
_entity.pdbx_description
1 polymer ?
#
loop_
_entity_poly.entity_id
_entity_poly.type
_entity_poly.pdbx_seq_one_letter_code
_entity_poly.pdbx_strand_id
1 'polypeptide(L)'
;MLSVLDMFSIGVGPSSSHTVGPMRAAAAFACALRGNGILDDVARVKVTLYGSLASTGLGHGTDRAVMAGLEGSLPVTVDTDDLLRIRERVARYGALRLAGSHDVPFDYDRDIVFERWITPRRHPNGMRFEASAADGRPLADDVWFSVGGGFIQQGVPADLEPAGDDDGDAGRGDAHGETSGASEAGKAADPGDTANPGNAADPVNAAAMANGTAKIDLQSVPVPYPFDSAEEMLAICAREGISIAELVRRNEVAMLMALGADAEGADQELRADLLTVWRVMRECVHNGCTSGQRTLPGGLDVPRRAPKLYARFTADPLDPRGPSGPGHSLSDRASAVEWVDLFALAVSEENAGGGRIVTAPTNGSAGIIPAVLHYYWLFADNASEDGVIRFLLTAGAVGMLFKRNASISGAEVGCQGEVGSACSMAAAGMCAVLGGTPEQVENAAEIGIEHNLGLTCDPIGGLVQIPCIERNAMAANTAINAARMAMLGDGSHVVSLDQAIRTMKQTGADMMSKYKETSQGGLAVNVVEC
;
A
#
# COMPACT_ATOMS: atom_id res chain seq x y z
N MET A 1 -16.77 -2.30 8.71
CA MET A 1 -15.73 -3.26 8.27
C MET A 1 -14.86 -2.61 7.21
N LEU A 2 -13.61 -3.01 7.01
CA LEU A 2 -12.81 -2.57 5.85
C LEU A 2 -13.31 -3.26 4.57
N SER A 3 -13.26 -2.60 3.42
CA SER A 3 -13.57 -3.21 2.12
C SER A 3 -12.34 -3.89 1.51
N VAL A 4 -12.55 -4.94 0.73
CA VAL A 4 -11.55 -5.60 -0.13
C VAL A 4 -10.95 -4.59 -1.11
N LEU A 5 -11.73 -3.62 -1.58
CA LEU A 5 -11.29 -2.57 -2.49
C LEU A 5 -10.39 -1.52 -1.80
N ASP A 6 -10.39 -1.47 -0.45
CA ASP A 6 -9.41 -0.69 0.31
C ASP A 6 -8.01 -1.33 0.25
N MET A 7 -7.94 -2.64 0.07
CA MET A 7 -6.68 -3.37 -0.08
C MET A 7 -6.14 -3.27 -1.51
N PHE A 8 -7.04 -3.26 -2.49
CA PHE A 8 -6.71 -3.25 -3.92
C PHE A 8 -7.19 -1.98 -4.62
N SER A 9 -6.59 -0.84 -4.26
CA SER A 9 -6.95 0.45 -4.83
C SER A 9 -6.12 0.78 -6.07
N ILE A 10 -6.78 1.23 -7.14
CA ILE A 10 -6.12 1.72 -8.35
C ILE A 10 -5.55 3.12 -8.08
N GLY A 11 -4.27 3.30 -8.36
CA GLY A 11 -3.54 4.53 -8.13
C GLY A 11 -2.36 4.68 -9.08
N VAL A 12 -1.34 5.43 -8.64
CA VAL A 12 -0.14 5.73 -9.42
C VAL A 12 1.10 5.48 -8.56
N GLY A 13 2.17 5.00 -9.19
CA GLY A 13 3.47 4.83 -8.55
C GLY A 13 4.20 6.16 -8.29
N PRO A 14 5.29 6.15 -7.50
CA PRO A 14 5.91 4.98 -6.88
C PRO A 14 5.43 4.64 -5.46
N SER A 15 4.71 5.55 -4.77
CA SER A 15 4.41 5.37 -3.34
C SER A 15 2.97 5.71 -2.96
N SER A 16 2.35 4.82 -2.17
CA SER A 16 1.01 5.10 -1.65
C SER A 16 1.06 6.24 -0.62
N SER A 17 2.07 6.29 0.24
CA SER A 17 2.20 7.31 1.29
C SER A 17 2.76 8.63 0.77
N HIS A 18 3.65 8.61 -0.23
CA HIS A 18 4.35 9.81 -0.70
C HIS A 18 3.87 10.32 -2.07
N THR A 19 3.04 9.55 -2.80
CA THR A 19 2.48 9.96 -4.09
C THR A 19 0.95 10.00 -4.04
N VAL A 20 0.30 8.88 -3.73
CA VAL A 20 -1.17 8.77 -3.75
C VAL A 20 -1.82 9.62 -2.67
N GLY A 21 -1.37 9.52 -1.42
CA GLY A 21 -1.89 10.31 -0.29
C GLY A 21 -1.78 11.83 -0.53
N PRO A 22 -0.58 12.36 -0.85
CA PRO A 22 -0.40 13.78 -1.14
C PRO A 22 -1.24 14.30 -2.32
N MET A 23 -1.40 13.52 -3.39
CA MET A 23 -2.30 13.87 -4.49
C MET A 23 -3.76 13.96 -4.03
N ARG A 24 -4.22 13.01 -3.20
CA ARG A 24 -5.58 13.04 -2.63
C ARG A 24 -5.78 14.25 -1.72
N ALA A 25 -4.80 14.57 -0.87
CA ALA A 25 -4.87 15.74 0.02
C ALA A 25 -4.95 17.06 -0.78
N ALA A 26 -4.12 17.19 -1.81
CA ALA A 26 -4.13 18.34 -2.70
C ALA A 26 -5.46 18.48 -3.49
N ALA A 27 -6.00 17.37 -4.00
CA ALA A 27 -7.30 17.36 -4.67
C ALA A 27 -8.45 17.70 -3.72
N ALA A 28 -8.42 17.21 -2.48
CA ALA A 28 -9.39 17.55 -1.45
C ALA A 28 -9.37 19.06 -1.14
N PHE A 29 -8.18 19.64 -0.97
CA PHE A 29 -8.00 21.08 -0.76
C PHE A 29 -8.55 21.89 -1.94
N ALA A 30 -8.16 21.56 -3.18
CA ALA A 30 -8.65 22.25 -4.37
C ALA A 30 -10.18 22.14 -4.53
N CYS A 31 -10.75 20.97 -4.22
CA CYS A 31 -12.19 20.77 -4.23
C CYS A 31 -12.91 21.61 -3.15
N ALA A 32 -12.33 21.74 -1.96
CA ALA A 32 -12.87 22.57 -0.89
C ALA A 32 -12.91 24.06 -1.27
N LEU A 33 -11.84 24.57 -1.91
CA LEU A 33 -11.81 25.96 -2.42
C LEU A 33 -12.96 26.23 -3.41
N ARG A 34 -13.19 25.29 -4.33
CA ARG A 34 -14.30 25.37 -5.30
C ARG A 34 -15.66 25.24 -4.63
N GLY A 35 -15.84 24.26 -3.74
CA GLY A 35 -17.09 23.99 -3.04
C GLY A 35 -17.53 25.13 -2.11
N ASN A 36 -16.57 25.85 -1.53
CA ASN A 36 -16.82 27.01 -0.67
C ASN A 36 -17.01 28.32 -1.47
N GLY A 37 -16.91 28.30 -2.81
CA GLY A 37 -17.08 29.47 -3.65
C GLY A 37 -15.97 30.52 -3.53
N ILE A 38 -14.80 30.15 -3.01
CA ILE A 38 -13.65 31.06 -2.79
C ILE A 38 -12.53 30.88 -3.83
N LEU A 39 -12.69 29.96 -4.78
CA LEU A 39 -11.67 29.63 -5.78
C LEU A 39 -11.23 30.84 -6.61
N ASP A 40 -12.18 31.65 -7.07
CA ASP A 40 -11.91 32.80 -7.95
C ASP A 40 -11.12 33.93 -7.24
N ASP A 41 -11.18 33.97 -5.90
CA ASP A 41 -10.45 34.94 -5.08
C ASP A 41 -8.99 34.52 -4.82
N VAL A 42 -8.62 33.26 -5.14
CA VAL A 42 -7.28 32.73 -4.88
C VAL A 42 -6.28 33.33 -5.86
N ALA A 43 -5.30 34.08 -5.33
CA ALA A 43 -4.20 34.64 -6.13
C ALA A 43 -2.88 33.90 -5.93
N ARG A 44 -2.76 33.10 -4.86
CA ARG A 44 -1.58 32.27 -4.58
C ARG A 44 -1.97 31.02 -3.82
N VAL A 45 -1.33 29.90 -4.16
CA VAL A 45 -1.33 28.66 -3.37
C VAL A 45 0.09 28.34 -2.96
N LYS A 46 0.29 27.91 -1.72
CA LYS A 46 1.56 27.43 -1.19
C LYS A 46 1.35 26.09 -0.50
N VAL A 47 2.25 25.15 -0.73
CA VAL A 47 2.26 23.84 -0.06
C VAL A 47 3.56 23.66 0.69
N THR A 48 3.47 23.26 1.95
CA THR A 48 4.63 22.89 2.78
C THR A 48 4.54 21.41 3.14
N LEU A 49 5.58 20.66 2.79
CA LEU A 49 5.74 19.24 3.10
C LEU A 49 6.67 19.09 4.29
N TYR A 50 6.36 18.21 5.24
CA TYR A 50 7.08 18.06 6.51
C TYR A 50 7.65 16.64 6.72
N GLY A 51 8.62 16.51 7.61
CA GLY A 51 9.14 15.22 8.11
C GLY A 51 9.66 14.29 7.01
N SER A 52 9.31 12.99 7.10
CA SER A 52 9.74 11.98 6.12
C SER A 52 9.26 12.30 4.70
N LEU A 53 8.06 12.89 4.59
CA LEU A 53 7.50 13.31 3.30
C LEU A 53 8.36 14.39 2.63
N ALA A 54 8.94 15.30 3.41
CA ALA A 54 9.88 16.30 2.90
C ALA A 54 11.26 15.71 2.53
N SER A 55 11.71 14.71 3.28
CA SER A 55 13.03 14.11 3.12
C SER A 55 13.14 13.24 1.88
N THR A 56 12.15 12.40 1.59
CA THR A 56 12.16 11.46 0.46
C THR A 56 11.23 11.88 -0.68
N GLY A 57 10.47 12.97 -0.52
CA GLY A 57 9.37 13.32 -1.43
C GLY A 57 9.79 13.57 -2.88
N LEU A 58 11.00 14.08 -3.12
CA LEU A 58 11.51 14.26 -4.49
C LEU A 58 11.71 12.93 -5.22
N GLY A 59 12.26 11.93 -4.54
CA GLY A 59 12.42 10.58 -5.10
C GLY A 59 11.09 9.87 -5.34
N HIS A 60 10.07 10.24 -4.57
CA HIS A 60 8.71 9.72 -4.68
C HIS A 60 7.78 10.54 -5.58
N GLY A 61 8.25 11.63 -6.17
CA GLY A 61 7.42 12.53 -6.99
C GLY A 61 6.29 13.22 -6.22
N THR A 62 6.45 13.44 -4.91
CA THR A 62 5.45 14.08 -4.05
C THR A 62 5.07 15.48 -4.54
N ASP A 63 6.06 16.25 -4.98
CA ASP A 63 5.88 17.57 -5.59
C ASP A 63 4.94 17.51 -6.79
N ARG A 64 5.22 16.60 -7.72
CA ARG A 64 4.41 16.40 -8.94
C ARG A 64 3.00 15.94 -8.60
N ALA A 65 2.89 15.03 -7.64
CA ALA A 65 1.62 14.49 -7.17
C ALA A 65 0.74 15.56 -6.52
N VAL A 66 1.33 16.41 -5.68
CA VAL A 66 0.66 17.57 -5.08
C VAL A 66 0.20 18.56 -6.15
N MET A 67 1.08 18.90 -7.10
CA MET A 67 0.72 19.82 -8.19
C MET A 67 -0.43 19.28 -9.04
N ALA A 68 -0.41 17.99 -9.41
CA ALA A 68 -1.48 17.36 -10.18
C ALA A 68 -2.79 17.30 -9.39
N GLY A 69 -2.71 17.01 -8.08
CA GLY A 69 -3.86 17.03 -7.19
C GLY A 69 -4.46 18.43 -7.05
N LEU A 70 -3.64 19.48 -6.95
CA LEU A 70 -4.11 20.87 -6.93
C LEU A 70 -4.84 21.24 -8.22
N GLU A 71 -4.44 20.69 -9.38
CA GLU A 71 -5.18 20.85 -10.64
C GLU A 71 -6.46 20.01 -10.72
N GLY A 72 -6.78 19.22 -9.69
CA GLY A 72 -7.98 18.41 -9.59
C GLY A 72 -7.82 16.96 -10.07
N SER A 73 -6.60 16.52 -10.37
CA SER A 73 -6.35 15.12 -10.76
C SER A 73 -6.49 14.18 -9.56
N LEU A 74 -7.03 12.98 -9.80
CA LEU A 74 -7.12 11.92 -8.79
C LEU A 74 -6.16 10.77 -9.14
N PRO A 75 -5.60 10.04 -8.15
CA PRO A 75 -4.64 8.97 -8.41
C PRO A 75 -5.15 7.86 -9.35
N VAL A 76 -6.46 7.63 -9.37
CA VAL A 76 -7.09 6.60 -10.20
C VAL A 76 -7.22 7.02 -11.68
N THR A 77 -7.32 8.32 -11.96
CA THR A 77 -7.60 8.85 -13.31
C THR A 77 -6.50 9.74 -13.88
N VAL A 78 -5.53 10.16 -13.07
CA VAL A 78 -4.44 11.06 -13.50
C VAL A 78 -3.68 10.50 -14.70
N ASP A 79 -3.41 11.35 -15.69
CA ASP A 79 -2.52 10.99 -16.79
C ASP A 79 -1.08 10.87 -16.24
N THR A 80 -0.53 9.66 -16.28
CA THR A 80 0.80 9.37 -15.73
C THR A 80 1.92 10.03 -16.54
N ASP A 81 1.70 10.31 -17.83
CA ASP A 81 2.68 11.02 -18.66
C ASP A 81 2.71 12.51 -18.33
N ASP A 82 1.55 13.15 -18.10
CA ASP A 82 1.50 14.54 -17.63
C ASP A 82 2.07 14.66 -16.23
N LEU A 83 1.80 13.69 -15.33
CA LEU A 83 2.36 13.69 -13.97
C LEU A 83 3.89 13.74 -13.99
N LEU A 84 4.55 13.05 -14.92
CA LEU A 84 6.01 13.10 -15.06
C LEU A 84 6.53 14.45 -15.56
N ARG A 85 5.70 15.23 -16.27
CA ARG A 85 6.08 16.48 -16.95
C ARG A 85 5.48 17.74 -16.35
N ILE A 86 4.64 17.61 -15.33
CA ILE A 86 3.86 18.71 -14.76
C ILE A 86 4.74 19.88 -14.29
N ARG A 87 5.92 19.57 -13.74
CA ARG A 87 6.90 20.59 -13.33
C ARG A 87 7.39 21.42 -14.50
N GLU A 88 7.73 20.78 -15.62
CA GLU A 88 8.18 21.49 -16.84
C GLU A 88 7.06 22.31 -17.45
N ARG A 89 5.84 21.78 -17.41
CA ARG A 89 4.63 22.47 -17.89
C ARG A 89 4.39 23.74 -17.07
N VAL A 90 4.33 23.63 -15.75
CA VAL A 90 4.07 24.77 -14.86
C VAL A 90 5.20 25.80 -14.94
N ALA A 91 6.47 25.37 -15.00
CA ALA A 91 7.60 26.28 -15.19
C ALA A 91 7.53 27.05 -16.52
N ARG A 92 7.04 26.42 -17.60
CA ARG A 92 6.88 27.05 -18.90
C ARG A 92 5.79 28.12 -18.92
N TYR A 93 4.65 27.86 -18.27
CA TYR A 93 3.50 28.76 -18.28
C TYR A 93 3.51 29.78 -17.13
N GLY A 94 4.26 29.52 -16.06
CA GLY A 94 4.30 30.35 -14.85
C GLY A 94 2.99 30.32 -14.05
N ALA A 95 2.13 29.33 -14.29
CA ALA A 95 0.81 29.20 -13.67
C ALA A 95 0.40 27.73 -13.50
N LEU A 96 -0.41 27.49 -12.48
CA LEU A 96 -1.06 26.22 -12.15
C LEU A 96 -2.57 26.35 -12.39
N ARG A 97 -3.19 25.35 -13.01
CA ARG A 97 -4.64 25.32 -13.30
C ARG A 97 -5.43 24.81 -12.08
N LEU A 98 -5.50 25.60 -11.00
CA LEU A 98 -6.11 25.22 -9.74
C LEU A 98 -7.57 24.74 -9.91
N ALA A 99 -7.87 23.58 -9.31
CA ALA A 99 -9.13 22.85 -9.42
C ALA A 99 -9.61 22.60 -10.88
N GLY A 100 -8.70 22.66 -11.85
CA GLY A 100 -8.95 22.46 -13.27
C GLY A 100 -9.51 23.69 -14.00
N SER A 101 -9.85 24.78 -13.29
CA SER A 101 -10.60 25.90 -13.86
C SER A 101 -9.99 27.28 -13.65
N HIS A 102 -9.14 27.47 -12.65
CA HIS A 102 -8.63 28.80 -12.27
C HIS A 102 -7.11 28.87 -12.42
N ASP A 103 -6.61 29.77 -13.26
CA ASP A 103 -5.16 29.94 -13.45
C ASP A 103 -4.57 30.80 -12.33
N VAL A 104 -3.71 30.20 -11.52
CA VAL A 104 -3.02 30.88 -10.42
C VAL A 104 -1.53 30.98 -10.76
N PRO A 105 -0.89 32.17 -10.69
CA PRO A 105 0.56 32.29 -10.82
C PRO A 105 1.27 31.35 -9.85
N PHE A 106 2.15 30.51 -10.35
CA PHE A 106 2.77 29.44 -9.56
C PHE A 106 4.26 29.34 -9.87
N ASP A 107 5.06 29.50 -8.83
CA ASP A 107 6.52 29.35 -8.88
C ASP A 107 6.90 28.13 -8.04
N TYR A 108 7.45 27.11 -8.69
CA TYR A 108 7.77 25.84 -8.04
C TYR A 108 8.69 26.03 -6.82
N ASP A 109 9.77 26.81 -6.95
CA ASP A 109 10.78 26.93 -5.90
C ASP A 109 10.27 27.76 -4.70
N ARG A 110 9.29 28.64 -4.93
CA ARG A 110 8.67 29.46 -3.89
C ARG A 110 7.44 28.80 -3.24
N ASP A 111 6.64 28.08 -4.03
CA ASP A 111 5.29 27.67 -3.65
C ASP A 111 5.22 26.19 -3.26
N ILE A 112 6.22 25.36 -3.57
CA ILE A 112 6.42 24.02 -2.99
C ILE A 112 7.61 24.05 -2.04
N VAL A 113 7.35 23.94 -0.74
CA VAL A 113 8.38 24.00 0.32
C VAL A 113 8.59 22.61 0.93
N PHE A 114 9.85 22.19 0.99
CA PHE A 114 10.28 20.96 1.67
C PHE A 114 10.89 21.30 3.03
N GLU A 115 10.09 21.22 4.10
CA GLU A 115 10.53 21.45 5.47
C GLU A 115 11.06 20.15 6.09
N ARG A 116 12.37 19.92 5.95
CA ARG A 116 13.04 18.67 6.35
C ARG A 116 13.38 18.59 7.83
N TRP A 117 13.38 19.73 8.53
CA TRP A 117 13.90 19.80 9.90
C TRP A 117 12.81 19.73 10.96
N ILE A 118 11.55 19.78 10.55
CA ILE A 118 10.40 19.64 11.44
C ILE A 118 9.75 18.29 11.18
N THR A 119 9.77 17.42 12.19
CA THR A 119 8.97 16.20 12.22
C THR A 119 7.68 16.47 12.99
N PRO A 120 6.51 16.46 12.33
CA PRO A 120 5.24 16.74 13.00
C PRO A 120 4.97 15.77 14.16
N ARG A 121 4.40 16.29 15.25
CA ARG A 121 4.03 15.52 16.43
C ARG A 121 3.05 14.38 16.15
N ARG A 122 2.09 14.59 15.26
CA ARG A 122 1.02 13.62 15.01
C ARG A 122 1.44 12.46 14.13
N HIS A 123 2.09 12.75 13.00
CA HIS A 123 2.52 11.74 12.03
C HIS A 123 3.64 12.32 11.15
N PRO A 124 4.71 11.58 10.82
CA PRO A 124 5.88 12.12 10.15
C PRO A 124 5.63 12.59 8.71
N ASN A 125 4.56 12.11 8.06
CA ASN A 125 4.14 12.56 6.72
C ASN A 125 3.10 13.69 6.79
N GLY A 126 3.52 14.90 7.19
CA GLY A 126 2.66 16.07 7.29
C GLY A 126 2.67 16.96 6.04
N MET A 127 1.53 17.59 5.76
CA MET A 127 1.34 18.52 4.65
C MET A 127 0.49 19.71 5.11
N ARG A 128 0.85 20.92 4.68
CA ARG A 128 0.05 22.13 4.89
C ARG A 128 -0.21 22.84 3.57
N PHE A 129 -1.46 23.17 3.30
CA PHE A 129 -1.92 23.84 2.09
C PHE A 129 -2.48 25.22 2.46
N GLU A 130 -1.92 26.26 1.87
CA GLU A 130 -2.27 27.65 2.16
C GLU A 130 -2.76 28.32 0.85
N ALA A 131 -3.91 28.99 0.89
CA ALA A 131 -4.39 29.83 -0.20
C ALA A 131 -4.58 31.27 0.27
N SER A 132 -4.19 32.25 -0.55
CA SER A 132 -4.31 33.67 -0.22
C SER A 132 -4.81 34.50 -1.40
N ALA A 133 -5.51 35.60 -1.09
CA ALA A 133 -5.93 36.60 -2.06
C ALA A 133 -4.77 37.49 -2.53
N ALA A 134 -5.03 38.35 -3.53
CA ALA A 134 -4.01 39.22 -4.13
C ALA A 134 -3.44 40.26 -3.15
N ASP A 135 -4.19 40.62 -2.12
CA ASP A 135 -3.77 41.51 -1.03
C ASP A 135 -2.97 40.79 0.08
N GLY A 136 -2.76 39.48 -0.05
CA GLY A 136 -2.07 38.63 0.92
C GLY A 136 -2.97 38.11 2.05
N ARG A 137 -4.28 38.41 2.05
CA ARG A 137 -5.22 37.88 3.04
C ARG A 137 -5.35 36.36 2.92
N PRO A 138 -5.24 35.60 4.02
CA PRO A 138 -5.44 34.14 3.98
C PRO A 138 -6.90 33.81 3.67
N LEU A 139 -7.11 32.84 2.79
CA LEU A 139 -8.42 32.32 2.37
C LEU A 139 -8.66 30.90 2.89
N ALA A 140 -7.62 30.06 2.91
CA ALA A 140 -7.67 28.70 3.44
C ALA A 140 -6.31 28.27 4.00
N ASP A 141 -6.34 27.39 5.00
CA ASP A 141 -5.17 26.82 5.68
C ASP A 141 -5.51 25.42 6.19
N ASP A 142 -5.17 24.41 5.38
CA ASP A 142 -5.53 23.02 5.62
C ASP A 142 -4.30 22.18 5.94
N VAL A 143 -4.41 21.34 6.98
CA VAL A 143 -3.38 20.37 7.37
C VAL A 143 -3.85 18.96 7.10
N TRP A 144 -2.99 18.18 6.46
CA TRP A 144 -3.26 16.78 6.12
C TRP A 144 -2.06 15.89 6.46
N PHE A 145 -2.35 14.65 6.83
CA PHE A 145 -1.36 13.61 7.07
C PHE A 145 -1.60 12.43 6.14
N SER A 146 -0.53 11.88 5.57
CA SER A 146 -0.58 10.66 4.78
C SER A 146 -0.18 9.45 5.63
N VAL A 147 -1.16 8.63 6.02
CA VAL A 147 -1.05 7.62 7.10
C VAL A 147 -0.82 6.19 6.58
N GLY A 148 -0.38 6.03 5.33
CA GLY A 148 -0.11 4.71 4.72
C GLY A 148 -1.25 4.20 3.84
N GLY A 149 -0.94 3.30 2.90
CA GLY A 149 -1.92 2.75 1.93
C GLY A 149 -2.61 3.78 1.03
N GLY A 150 -2.14 5.03 0.99
CA GLY A 150 -2.79 6.14 0.27
C GLY A 150 -3.93 6.81 1.04
N PHE A 151 -4.16 6.43 2.30
CA PHE A 151 -5.14 7.06 3.17
C PHE A 151 -4.62 8.40 3.68
N ILE A 152 -5.54 9.35 3.84
CA ILE A 152 -5.25 10.68 4.37
C ILE A 152 -6.12 10.98 5.59
N GLN A 153 -5.56 11.76 6.51
CA GLN A 153 -6.26 12.24 7.70
C GLN A 153 -6.11 13.75 7.81
N GLN A 154 -7.23 14.44 8.07
CA GLN A 154 -7.21 15.88 8.31
C GLN A 154 -6.67 16.16 9.72
N GLY A 155 -5.81 17.16 9.82
CA GLY A 155 -5.23 17.64 11.07
C GLY A 155 -5.48 19.12 11.28
N VAL A 156 -4.77 19.67 12.26
CA VAL A 156 -4.75 21.12 12.55
C VAL A 156 -3.31 21.64 12.56
N PRO A 157 -3.08 22.95 12.40
CA PRO A 157 -1.73 23.53 12.44
C PRO A 157 -0.89 23.13 13.67
N ALA A 158 -1.52 22.96 14.84
CA ALA A 158 -0.84 22.52 16.06
C ALA A 158 -0.28 21.08 15.95
N ASP A 159 -0.83 20.24 15.07
CA ASP A 159 -0.33 18.87 14.85
C ASP A 159 1.02 18.85 14.09
N LEU A 160 1.39 19.97 13.44
CA LEU A 160 2.64 20.16 12.72
C LEU A 160 3.78 20.69 13.59
N GLU A 161 3.49 21.05 14.85
CA GLU A 161 4.54 21.40 15.79
C GLU A 161 5.47 20.20 16.01
N PRO A 162 6.76 20.43 16.28
CA PRO A 162 7.70 19.34 16.55
C PRO A 162 7.20 18.47 17.70
N ALA A 163 7.38 17.15 17.61
CA ALA A 163 7.29 16.31 18.80
C ALA A 163 8.33 16.84 19.80
N GLY A 164 7.90 17.27 20.99
CA GLY A 164 8.83 17.73 22.02
C GLY A 164 9.81 16.61 22.39
N ASP A 165 11.07 16.96 22.64
CA ASP A 165 12.10 16.04 23.12
C ASP A 165 11.69 15.52 24.50
N ASP A 166 11.01 14.38 24.57
CA ASP A 166 10.92 13.58 25.79
C ASP A 166 12.26 12.83 25.97
N ASP A 167 13.35 13.60 26.12
CA ASP A 167 14.60 13.11 26.69
C ASP A 167 14.39 12.95 28.20
N GLY A 168 13.74 11.84 28.55
CA GLY A 168 13.71 11.32 29.91
C GLY A 168 15.11 10.85 30.31
N ASP A 169 15.81 11.73 31.01
CA ASP A 169 16.91 11.48 31.93
C ASP A 169 16.75 10.14 32.70
N ALA A 170 17.25 9.05 32.12
CA ALA A 170 17.60 7.85 32.86
C ALA A 170 19.04 8.01 33.35
N GLY A 171 19.15 8.64 34.52
CA GLY A 171 20.39 8.96 35.18
C GLY A 171 21.40 7.80 35.21
N ARG A 172 22.65 8.16 34.93
CA ARG A 172 23.82 7.37 35.31
C ARG A 172 23.80 7.13 36.83
N GLY A 173 23.59 5.88 37.22
CA GLY A 173 23.79 5.40 38.58
C GLY A 173 24.50 4.06 38.54
N ASP A 174 25.82 4.08 38.74
CA ASP A 174 26.61 2.90 39.09
C ASP A 174 26.15 2.35 40.45
N ALA A 175 25.89 1.04 40.55
CA ALA A 175 26.19 0.25 41.73
C ALA A 175 26.06 -1.27 41.48
N HIS A 176 27.14 -1.98 41.83
CA HIS A 176 27.23 -3.43 42.04
C HIS A 176 26.25 -3.96 43.10
N GLY A 177 25.85 -5.24 42.99
CA GLY A 177 25.34 -6.01 44.14
C GLY A 177 24.53 -7.27 43.78
N GLU A 178 25.00 -8.42 44.25
CA GLU A 178 24.49 -9.78 44.01
C GLU A 178 23.22 -10.19 44.80
N THR A 179 22.61 -11.28 44.33
CA THR A 179 21.90 -12.38 45.05
C THR A 179 20.39 -12.35 45.38
N SER A 180 19.71 -13.36 44.77
CA SER A 180 18.74 -14.34 45.31
C SER A 180 17.45 -13.93 46.02
N GLY A 181 16.33 -14.57 45.62
CA GLY A 181 15.17 -14.79 46.50
C GLY A 181 13.84 -14.95 45.75
N ALA A 182 13.17 -16.09 45.94
CA ALA A 182 11.90 -16.47 45.33
C ALA A 182 10.67 -15.81 46.00
N SER A 183 9.57 -15.68 45.24
CA SER A 183 8.19 -16.14 45.55
C SER A 183 7.05 -15.18 45.16
N GLU A 184 6.04 -15.81 44.55
CA GLU A 184 4.58 -15.58 44.61
C GLU A 184 3.91 -14.29 44.08
N ALA A 185 3.17 -14.51 42.98
CA ALA A 185 1.75 -14.23 42.76
C ALA A 185 1.16 -12.89 43.26
N GLY A 186 0.83 -12.03 42.29
CA GLY A 186 -0.15 -10.95 42.44
C GLY A 186 -0.69 -10.51 41.09
N LYS A 187 -1.92 -10.92 40.75
CA LYS A 187 -2.70 -10.38 39.63
C LYS A 187 -2.89 -8.87 39.86
N ALA A 188 -2.40 -8.05 38.93
CA ALA A 188 -2.80 -6.65 38.80
C ALA A 188 -3.41 -6.45 37.41
N ALA A 189 -4.62 -5.90 37.40
CA ALA A 189 -5.39 -5.55 36.23
C ALA A 189 -4.71 -4.40 35.47
N ASP A 190 -4.67 -4.52 34.15
CA ASP A 190 -4.18 -3.53 33.19
C ASP A 190 -5.23 -2.42 32.99
N PRO A 191 -4.94 -1.15 33.31
CA PRO A 191 -5.82 -0.03 33.01
C PRO A 191 -5.29 0.73 31.79
N GLY A 192 -5.90 0.55 30.61
CA GLY A 192 -5.46 1.34 29.46
C GLY A 192 -6.10 1.05 28.11
N ASP A 193 -7.33 0.52 28.06
CA ASP A 193 -8.10 0.45 26.81
C ASP A 193 -8.57 1.86 26.44
N THR A 194 -7.71 2.61 25.76
CA THR A 194 -8.11 3.85 25.07
C THR A 194 -8.39 3.51 23.62
N ALA A 195 -9.68 3.35 23.34
CA ALA A 195 -10.24 3.24 22.01
C ALA A 195 -9.60 4.26 21.07
N ASN A 196 -9.01 3.73 19.99
CA ASN A 196 -8.44 4.48 18.88
C ASN A 196 -9.50 5.43 18.29
N PRO A 197 -9.32 6.77 18.31
CA PRO A 197 -10.35 7.67 17.81
C PRO A 197 -10.36 7.65 16.27
N GLY A 198 -11.43 7.09 15.73
CA GLY A 198 -11.69 6.98 14.30
C GLY A 198 -11.82 8.32 13.59
N ASN A 199 -11.17 8.40 12.42
CA ASN A 199 -11.69 8.95 11.16
C ASN A 199 -10.56 8.84 10.12
N ALA A 200 -10.49 7.70 9.45
CA ALA A 200 -9.77 7.58 8.18
C ALA A 200 -10.73 7.99 7.08
N ALA A 201 -10.36 8.92 6.20
CA ALA A 201 -11.19 9.20 5.04
C ALA A 201 -11.08 8.03 4.05
N ASP A 202 -12.22 7.36 3.80
CA ASP A 202 -12.36 6.24 2.87
C ASP A 202 -11.91 6.60 1.43
N PRO A 203 -11.27 5.67 0.69
CA PRO A 203 -10.84 5.89 -0.70
C PRO A 203 -12.03 6.07 -1.65
N VAL A 204 -13.21 5.56 -1.30
CA VAL A 204 -14.48 5.75 -2.03
C VAL A 204 -14.99 7.20 -1.93
N ASN A 205 -14.58 7.94 -0.89
CA ASN A 205 -15.09 9.28 -0.62
C ASN A 205 -14.48 10.39 -1.48
N ALA A 206 -13.35 10.16 -2.19
CA ALA A 206 -12.80 11.18 -3.09
C ALA A 206 -13.70 11.44 -4.31
N ALA A 207 -14.38 10.40 -4.81
CA ALA A 207 -15.39 10.53 -5.86
C ALA A 207 -16.73 11.06 -5.32
N ALA A 208 -17.12 10.67 -4.10
CA ALA A 208 -18.34 11.18 -3.45
C ALA A 208 -18.26 12.68 -3.12
N MET A 209 -17.07 13.19 -2.79
CA MET A 209 -16.81 14.64 -2.61
C MET A 209 -17.10 15.47 -3.86
N ALA A 210 -17.04 14.86 -5.07
CA ALA A 210 -17.38 15.54 -6.32
C ALA A 210 -18.89 15.70 -6.55
N ASN A 211 -19.73 14.89 -5.89
CA ASN A 211 -21.17 14.78 -6.18
C ASN A 211 -22.10 15.26 -5.05
N GLY A 212 -21.58 15.80 -3.95
CA GLY A 212 -22.40 16.41 -2.88
C GLY A 212 -23.34 15.44 -2.13
N THR A 213 -23.12 14.13 -2.23
CA THR A 213 -23.86 13.11 -1.47
C THR A 213 -23.37 13.05 -0.02
N ALA A 214 -24.30 12.85 0.92
CA ALA A 214 -23.99 12.72 2.36
C ALA A 214 -22.94 11.63 2.61
N LYS A 215 -21.96 11.92 3.47
CA LYS A 215 -20.89 11.01 3.89
C LYS A 215 -21.50 9.77 4.57
N ILE A 216 -21.54 8.64 3.87
CA ILE A 216 -21.78 7.34 4.51
C ILE A 216 -20.40 6.81 4.92
N ASP A 217 -20.21 6.58 6.22
CA ASP A 217 -19.05 5.85 6.72
C ASP A 217 -19.29 4.36 6.50
N LEU A 218 -18.75 3.82 5.41
CA LEU A 218 -18.90 2.41 5.05
C LEU A 218 -18.36 1.47 6.13
N GLN A 219 -17.41 1.94 6.94
CA GLN A 219 -16.83 1.15 8.02
C GLN A 219 -17.81 0.96 9.18
N SER A 220 -18.82 1.83 9.31
CA SER A 220 -19.89 1.74 10.31
C SER A 220 -21.10 0.91 9.88
N VAL A 221 -21.16 0.49 8.61
CA VAL A 221 -22.28 -0.31 8.10
C VAL A 221 -22.31 -1.68 8.79
N PRO A 222 -23.45 -2.09 9.38
CA PRO A 222 -23.61 -3.44 9.92
C PRO A 222 -23.50 -4.49 8.81
N VAL A 223 -22.56 -5.42 8.95
CA VAL A 223 -22.34 -6.53 8.02
C VAL A 223 -22.77 -7.87 8.64
N PRO A 224 -23.12 -8.90 7.84
CA PRO A 224 -23.59 -10.18 8.36
C PRO A 224 -22.55 -10.94 9.21
N TYR A 225 -21.28 -10.86 8.81
CA TYR A 225 -20.19 -11.68 9.38
C TYR A 225 -18.97 -10.83 9.73
N PRO A 226 -19.07 -9.90 10.69
CA PRO A 226 -17.90 -9.14 11.14
C PRO A 226 -16.89 -10.09 11.79
N PHE A 227 -15.60 -9.85 11.54
CA PHE A 227 -14.50 -10.56 12.18
C PHE A 227 -13.36 -9.58 12.46
N ASP A 228 -12.71 -9.78 13.61
CA ASP A 228 -11.59 -8.96 14.06
C ASP A 228 -10.29 -9.77 14.16
N SER A 229 -10.37 -11.10 14.16
CA SER A 229 -9.22 -12.02 14.22
C SER A 229 -9.35 -13.18 13.22
N ALA A 230 -8.23 -13.87 12.96
CA ALA A 230 -8.24 -15.09 12.15
C ALA A 230 -9.07 -16.19 12.83
N GLU A 231 -8.96 -16.32 14.16
CA GLU A 231 -9.77 -17.26 14.95
C GLU A 231 -11.28 -17.04 14.77
N GLU A 232 -11.75 -15.79 14.85
CA GLU A 232 -13.16 -15.46 14.63
C GLU A 232 -13.60 -15.74 13.19
N MET A 233 -12.77 -15.37 12.21
CA MET A 233 -13.04 -15.62 10.78
C MET A 233 -13.22 -17.12 10.51
N LEU A 234 -12.35 -17.97 11.05
CA LEU A 234 -12.46 -19.42 10.91
C LEU A 234 -13.67 -20.00 11.64
N ALA A 235 -13.97 -19.51 12.86
CA ALA A 235 -15.15 -19.92 13.61
C ALA A 235 -16.45 -19.62 12.84
N ILE A 236 -16.52 -18.50 12.14
CA ILE A 236 -17.66 -18.16 11.27
C ILE A 236 -17.71 -19.10 10.06
N CYS A 237 -16.58 -19.33 9.37
CA CYS A 237 -16.53 -20.25 8.23
C CYS A 237 -17.02 -21.66 8.61
N ALA A 238 -16.57 -22.17 9.76
CA ALA A 238 -16.97 -23.46 10.29
C ALA A 238 -18.46 -23.51 10.69
N ARG A 239 -18.97 -22.45 11.32
CA ARG A 239 -20.39 -22.35 11.74
C ARG A 239 -21.34 -22.31 10.55
N GLU A 240 -21.01 -21.53 9.52
CA GLU A 240 -21.88 -21.29 8.37
C GLU A 240 -21.65 -22.29 7.23
N GLY A 241 -20.54 -23.05 7.25
CA GLY A 241 -20.16 -23.97 6.19
C GLY A 241 -19.76 -23.27 4.89
N ILE A 242 -19.10 -22.11 5.01
CA ILE A 242 -18.70 -21.26 3.86
C ILE A 242 -17.19 -21.04 3.82
N SER A 243 -16.67 -20.71 2.63
CA SER A 243 -15.28 -20.30 2.46
C SER A 243 -15.04 -18.86 2.94
N ILE A 244 -13.77 -18.50 3.20
CA ILE A 244 -13.37 -17.13 3.53
C ILE A 244 -13.82 -16.14 2.44
N ALA A 245 -13.66 -16.49 1.15
CA ALA A 245 -14.11 -15.64 0.05
C ALA A 245 -15.62 -15.37 0.07
N GLU A 246 -16.43 -16.39 0.37
CA GLU A 246 -17.89 -16.24 0.45
C GLU A 246 -18.30 -15.41 1.67
N LEU A 247 -17.61 -15.57 2.80
CA LEU A 247 -17.79 -14.73 3.99
C LEU A 247 -17.56 -13.25 3.63
N VAL A 248 -16.41 -12.92 3.02
CA VAL A 248 -16.09 -11.54 2.62
C VAL A 248 -17.06 -11.01 1.58
N ARG A 249 -17.41 -11.81 0.56
CA ARG A 249 -18.39 -11.42 -0.46
C ARG A 249 -19.71 -10.96 0.15
N ARG A 250 -20.24 -11.71 1.13
CA ARG A 250 -21.51 -11.36 1.80
C ARG A 250 -21.40 -10.07 2.61
N ASN A 251 -20.24 -9.78 3.19
CA ASN A 251 -20.01 -8.51 3.87
C ASN A 251 -19.90 -7.34 2.88
N GLU A 252 -19.17 -7.50 1.77
CA GLU A 252 -19.07 -6.49 0.70
C GLU A 252 -20.43 -6.17 0.09
N VAL A 253 -21.22 -7.20 -0.25
CA VAL A 253 -22.58 -7.04 -0.79
C VAL A 253 -23.45 -6.26 0.20
N ALA A 254 -23.37 -6.54 1.50
CA ALA A 254 -24.11 -5.79 2.51
C ALA A 254 -23.68 -4.30 2.58
N MET A 255 -22.40 -4.00 2.42
CA MET A 255 -21.90 -2.61 2.37
C MET A 255 -22.39 -1.87 1.12
N LEU A 256 -22.36 -2.50 -0.05
CA LEU A 256 -22.89 -1.93 -1.30
C LEU A 256 -24.41 -1.73 -1.25
N MET A 257 -25.15 -2.67 -0.64
CA MET A 257 -26.59 -2.51 -0.42
C MET A 257 -26.92 -1.31 0.47
N ALA A 258 -26.07 -0.99 1.45
CA ALA A 258 -26.23 0.21 2.28
C ALA A 258 -26.05 1.52 1.48
N LEU A 259 -25.40 1.46 0.31
CA LEU A 259 -25.30 2.57 -0.64
C LEU A 259 -26.48 2.67 -1.62
N GLY A 260 -27.47 1.77 -1.50
CA GLY A 260 -28.72 1.82 -2.27
C GLY A 260 -28.82 0.82 -3.43
N ALA A 261 -27.83 -0.06 -3.60
CA ALA A 261 -27.94 -1.19 -4.53
C ALA A 261 -28.89 -2.27 -3.99
N ASP A 262 -29.59 -2.99 -4.87
CA ASP A 262 -30.22 -4.25 -4.48
C ASP A 262 -29.16 -5.38 -4.39
N ALA A 263 -29.55 -6.54 -3.86
CA ALA A 263 -28.59 -7.63 -3.60
C ALA A 263 -27.93 -8.18 -4.87
N GLU A 264 -28.67 -8.24 -6.00
CA GLU A 264 -28.13 -8.74 -7.26
C GLU A 264 -27.20 -7.71 -7.91
N GLY A 265 -27.58 -6.44 -7.90
CA GLY A 265 -26.77 -5.33 -8.38
C GLY A 265 -25.47 -5.17 -7.60
N ALA A 266 -25.53 -5.22 -6.26
CA ALA A 266 -24.36 -5.16 -5.39
C ALA A 266 -23.35 -6.29 -5.67
N ASP A 267 -23.84 -7.50 -5.91
CA ASP A 267 -22.99 -8.65 -6.23
C ASP A 267 -22.33 -8.51 -7.61
N GLN A 268 -23.09 -8.04 -8.62
CA GLN A 268 -22.58 -7.78 -9.96
C GLN A 268 -21.56 -6.63 -9.98
N GLU A 269 -21.77 -5.59 -9.19
CA GLU A 269 -20.86 -4.45 -9.04
C GLU A 269 -19.54 -4.91 -8.41
N LEU A 270 -19.59 -5.62 -7.27
CA LEU A 270 -18.40 -6.19 -6.63
C LEU A 270 -17.60 -7.07 -7.61
N ARG A 271 -18.29 -7.93 -8.37
CA ARG A 271 -17.66 -8.75 -9.40
C ARG A 271 -16.94 -7.89 -10.45
N ALA A 272 -17.61 -6.86 -10.97
CA ALA A 272 -17.06 -5.98 -12.00
C ALA A 272 -15.83 -5.20 -11.50
N ASP A 273 -15.86 -4.76 -10.24
CA ASP A 273 -14.76 -4.02 -9.62
C ASP A 273 -13.53 -4.92 -9.40
N LEU A 274 -13.71 -6.14 -8.89
CA LEU A 274 -12.61 -7.10 -8.72
C LEU A 274 -12.00 -7.52 -10.07
N LEU A 275 -12.81 -7.68 -11.11
CA LEU A 275 -12.30 -7.94 -12.47
C LEU A 275 -11.62 -6.72 -13.08
N THR A 276 -12.05 -5.51 -12.71
CA THR A 276 -11.36 -4.28 -13.10
C THR A 276 -9.99 -4.18 -12.42
N VAL A 277 -9.89 -4.50 -11.13
CA VAL A 277 -8.61 -4.64 -10.41
C VAL A 277 -7.68 -5.61 -11.14
N TRP A 278 -8.18 -6.80 -11.50
CA TRP A 278 -7.40 -7.79 -12.23
C TRP A 278 -6.95 -7.31 -13.61
N ARG A 279 -7.83 -6.63 -14.36
CA ARG A 279 -7.49 -6.04 -15.65
C ARG A 279 -6.34 -5.05 -15.53
N VAL A 280 -6.41 -4.12 -14.57
CA VAL A 280 -5.36 -3.11 -14.36
C VAL A 280 -4.04 -3.76 -13.93
N MET A 281 -4.09 -4.80 -13.08
CA MET A 281 -2.91 -5.61 -12.73
C MET A 281 -2.24 -6.23 -13.97
N ARG A 282 -3.02 -6.82 -14.88
CA ARG A 282 -2.50 -7.39 -16.14
C ARG A 282 -1.93 -6.34 -17.07
N GLU A 283 -2.59 -5.20 -17.19
CA GLU A 283 -2.11 -4.06 -17.98
C GLU A 283 -0.78 -3.55 -17.42
N CYS A 284 -0.66 -3.44 -16.09
CA CYS A 284 0.59 -3.06 -15.44
C CYS A 284 1.74 -4.04 -15.75
N VAL A 285 1.51 -5.35 -15.65
CA VAL A 285 2.50 -6.37 -16.06
C VAL A 285 2.90 -6.17 -17.53
N HIS A 286 1.92 -5.99 -18.42
CA HIS A 286 2.19 -5.77 -19.83
C HIS A 286 3.02 -4.51 -20.08
N ASN A 287 2.67 -3.39 -19.44
CA ASN A 287 3.40 -2.13 -19.55
C ASN A 287 4.84 -2.27 -19.04
N GLY A 288 5.05 -2.92 -17.89
CA GLY A 288 6.39 -3.20 -17.37
C GLY A 288 7.22 -4.07 -18.33
N CYS A 289 6.60 -5.09 -18.94
CA CYS A 289 7.24 -5.96 -19.93
C CYS A 289 7.52 -5.29 -21.29
N THR A 290 6.80 -4.22 -21.64
CA THR A 290 6.90 -3.58 -22.96
C THR A 290 7.44 -2.15 -22.89
N SER A 291 7.83 -1.69 -21.71
CA SER A 291 8.31 -0.34 -21.48
C SER A 291 9.52 0.00 -22.35
N GLY A 292 9.46 1.18 -23.00
CA GLY A 292 10.59 1.76 -23.72
C GLY A 292 11.60 2.46 -22.80
N GLN A 293 11.28 2.63 -21.52
CA GLN A 293 12.16 3.26 -20.54
C GLN A 293 13.28 2.28 -20.14
N ARG A 294 14.53 2.62 -20.43
CA ARG A 294 15.68 1.74 -20.15
C ARG A 294 16.14 1.76 -18.68
N THR A 295 16.00 2.90 -18.03
CA THR A 295 16.52 3.15 -16.67
C THR A 295 15.46 3.82 -15.83
N LEU A 296 15.34 3.40 -14.57
CA LEU A 296 14.39 3.96 -13.60
C LEU A 296 14.81 5.39 -13.20
N PRO A 297 13.85 6.27 -12.89
CA PRO A 297 14.13 7.64 -12.44
C PRO A 297 14.71 7.62 -11.01
N GLY A 298 15.19 8.75 -10.50
CA GLY A 298 15.63 8.88 -9.09
C GLY A 298 17.14 8.85 -8.85
N GLY A 299 17.96 8.66 -9.88
CA GLY A 299 19.42 8.88 -9.80
C GLY A 299 20.28 7.68 -9.44
N LEU A 300 19.68 6.50 -9.18
CA LEU A 300 20.43 5.26 -8.93
C LEU A 300 20.84 4.50 -10.20
N ASP A 301 20.45 4.99 -11.38
CA ASP A 301 20.70 4.38 -12.69
C ASP A 301 20.32 2.88 -12.79
N VAL A 302 19.29 2.46 -12.06
CA VAL A 302 18.81 1.07 -12.05
C VAL A 302 18.17 0.73 -13.40
N PRO A 303 18.67 -0.29 -14.13
CA PRO A 303 18.09 -0.67 -15.42
C PRO A 303 16.77 -1.42 -15.23
N ARG A 304 15.81 -1.19 -16.13
CA ARG A 304 14.63 -2.05 -16.23
C ARG A 304 15.03 -3.42 -16.80
N ARG A 305 14.71 -4.49 -16.10
CA ARG A 305 15.04 -5.88 -16.44
C ARG A 305 13.88 -6.57 -17.13
N ALA A 306 12.63 -6.22 -16.78
CA ALA A 306 11.44 -6.90 -17.27
C ALA A 306 11.34 -6.93 -18.81
N PRO A 307 11.60 -5.84 -19.57
CA PRO A 307 11.50 -5.90 -21.03
C PRO A 307 12.45 -6.90 -21.69
N LYS A 308 13.70 -6.95 -21.21
CA LYS A 308 14.71 -7.87 -21.73
C LYS A 308 14.37 -9.33 -21.39
N LEU A 309 13.89 -9.58 -20.18
CA LEU A 309 13.45 -10.91 -19.74
C LEU A 309 12.22 -11.38 -20.53
N TYR A 310 11.23 -10.51 -20.72
CA TYR A 310 10.03 -10.80 -21.50
C TYR A 310 10.36 -11.14 -22.96
N ALA A 311 11.23 -10.35 -23.61
CA ALA A 311 11.70 -10.64 -24.96
C ALA A 311 12.43 -12.00 -25.03
N ARG A 312 13.22 -12.36 -24.01
CA ARG A 312 13.87 -13.67 -23.93
C ARG A 312 12.86 -14.82 -23.79
N PHE A 313 11.87 -14.67 -22.91
CA PHE A 313 10.91 -15.74 -22.62
C PHE A 313 9.88 -15.95 -23.73
N THR A 314 9.54 -14.90 -24.48
CA THR A 314 8.60 -14.97 -25.61
C THR A 314 9.25 -15.34 -26.93
N ALA A 315 10.58 -15.22 -27.04
CA ALA A 315 11.33 -15.69 -28.20
C ALA A 315 11.44 -17.23 -28.27
N ASP A 316 11.19 -17.93 -27.15
CA ASP A 316 11.08 -19.39 -27.12
C ASP A 316 9.68 -19.81 -27.63
N PRO A 317 9.56 -20.49 -28.79
CA PRO A 317 8.28 -20.83 -29.41
C PRO A 317 7.48 -21.92 -28.67
N LEU A 318 7.94 -22.39 -27.52
CA LEU A 318 7.33 -23.48 -26.77
C LEU A 318 6.22 -22.99 -25.81
N ASP A 319 5.13 -23.76 -25.78
CA ASP A 319 4.15 -23.90 -24.68
C ASP A 319 4.66 -23.42 -23.31
N PRO A 320 4.33 -22.26 -22.70
CA PRO A 320 4.68 -22.00 -21.30
C PRO A 320 4.24 -23.12 -20.34
N ARG A 321 3.20 -23.87 -20.73
CA ARG A 321 2.63 -25.03 -20.01
C ARG A 321 3.15 -26.38 -20.51
N GLY A 322 4.00 -26.42 -21.54
CA GLY A 322 4.50 -27.68 -22.11
C GLY A 322 5.54 -28.36 -21.21
N PRO A 323 5.63 -29.70 -21.15
CA PRO A 323 6.63 -30.39 -20.34
C PRO A 323 8.05 -30.10 -20.85
N SER A 324 9.01 -29.86 -19.94
CA SER A 324 10.44 -29.85 -20.27
C SER A 324 10.86 -31.24 -20.72
N GLY A 325 10.91 -31.48 -22.04
CA GLY A 325 11.33 -32.76 -22.60
C GLY A 325 12.75 -33.14 -22.17
N PRO A 326 13.08 -34.44 -22.14
CA PRO A 326 14.43 -34.91 -21.83
C PRO A 326 15.39 -34.44 -22.93
N GLY A 327 16.33 -33.54 -22.59
CA GLY A 327 17.33 -32.99 -23.51
C GLY A 327 17.49 -31.46 -23.46
N HIS A 328 16.64 -30.74 -22.74
CA HIS A 328 16.79 -29.30 -22.54
C HIS A 328 17.75 -28.99 -21.38
N SER A 329 18.68 -28.07 -21.58
CA SER A 329 19.49 -27.50 -20.50
C SER A 329 18.56 -26.75 -19.52
N LEU A 330 18.93 -26.65 -18.24
CA LEU A 330 18.30 -25.73 -17.26
C LEU A 330 18.20 -24.28 -17.79
N SER A 331 18.93 -23.94 -18.85
CA SER A 331 19.00 -22.63 -19.50
C SER A 331 18.03 -22.42 -20.66
N ASP A 332 17.34 -23.44 -21.18
CA ASP A 332 16.67 -23.31 -22.49
C ASP A 332 15.22 -22.84 -22.39
N ARG A 333 14.57 -22.95 -21.23
CA ARG A 333 13.14 -22.62 -21.02
C ARG A 333 12.94 -21.88 -19.71
N ALA A 334 12.10 -20.83 -19.74
CA ALA A 334 11.69 -20.16 -18.51
C ALA A 334 10.79 -21.07 -17.67
N SER A 335 11.24 -21.39 -16.46
CA SER A 335 10.45 -22.08 -15.46
C SER A 335 9.27 -21.23 -14.98
N ALA A 336 8.28 -21.86 -14.34
CA ALA A 336 7.15 -21.11 -13.78
C ALA A 336 7.58 -20.09 -12.71
N VAL A 337 8.68 -20.38 -11.99
CA VAL A 337 9.33 -19.47 -11.04
C VAL A 337 9.88 -18.23 -11.76
N GLU A 338 10.57 -18.42 -12.88
CA GLU A 338 11.12 -17.30 -13.67
C GLU A 338 10.03 -16.40 -14.26
N TRP A 339 8.87 -16.96 -14.63
CA TRP A 339 7.71 -16.17 -15.05
C TRP A 339 7.14 -15.34 -13.89
N VAL A 340 7.06 -15.91 -12.69
CA VAL A 340 6.64 -15.18 -11.47
C VAL A 340 7.60 -14.02 -11.19
N ASP A 341 8.91 -14.27 -11.26
CA ASP A 341 9.92 -13.23 -11.11
C ASP A 341 9.72 -12.11 -12.13
N LEU A 342 9.52 -12.45 -13.41
CA LEU A 342 9.26 -11.47 -14.46
C LEU A 342 8.02 -10.61 -14.16
N PHE A 343 6.90 -11.22 -13.76
CA PHE A 343 5.68 -10.46 -13.49
C PHE A 343 5.85 -9.53 -12.29
N ALA A 344 6.50 -9.98 -11.22
CA ALA A 344 6.79 -9.16 -10.06
C ALA A 344 7.73 -7.99 -10.42
N LEU A 345 8.82 -8.28 -11.16
CA LEU A 345 9.75 -7.26 -11.67
C LEU A 345 9.04 -6.24 -12.54
N ALA A 346 8.19 -6.68 -13.48
CA ALA A 346 7.47 -5.81 -14.40
C ALA A 346 6.61 -4.79 -13.65
N VAL A 347 5.84 -5.24 -12.66
CA VAL A 347 4.98 -4.36 -11.86
C VAL A 347 5.80 -3.44 -10.97
N SER A 348 6.84 -3.94 -10.30
CA SER A 348 7.67 -3.11 -9.42
C SER A 348 8.49 -2.06 -10.21
N GLU A 349 8.97 -2.40 -11.41
CA GLU A 349 9.63 -1.45 -12.30
C GLU A 349 8.65 -0.42 -12.86
N GLU A 350 7.42 -0.82 -13.17
CA GLU A 350 6.36 0.10 -13.58
C GLU A 350 5.97 1.07 -12.46
N ASN A 351 5.89 0.57 -11.23
CA ASN A 351 5.68 1.40 -10.04
C ASN A 351 6.80 2.43 -9.88
N ALA A 352 8.06 1.99 -9.90
CA ALA A 352 9.22 2.87 -9.78
C ALA A 352 9.31 3.90 -10.91
N GLY A 353 8.75 3.59 -12.09
CA GLY A 353 8.63 4.51 -13.21
C GLY A 353 7.51 5.55 -13.11
N GLY A 354 6.65 5.47 -12.09
CA GLY A 354 5.49 6.37 -11.94
C GLY A 354 4.26 5.93 -12.77
N GLY A 355 4.20 4.67 -13.19
CA GLY A 355 3.08 4.12 -13.97
C GLY A 355 1.82 3.88 -13.14
N ARG A 356 0.76 3.42 -13.81
CA ARG A 356 -0.51 3.03 -13.16
C ARG A 356 -0.31 1.74 -12.37
N ILE A 357 -0.75 1.73 -11.11
CA ILE A 357 -0.54 0.62 -10.18
C ILE A 357 -1.82 0.29 -9.41
N VAL A 358 -1.97 -0.97 -8.98
CA VAL A 358 -2.94 -1.35 -7.95
C VAL A 358 -2.19 -1.62 -6.66
N THR A 359 -2.61 -1.02 -5.55
CA THR A 359 -2.03 -1.30 -4.23
C THR A 359 -2.27 -2.76 -3.85
N ALA A 360 -1.32 -3.41 -3.18
CA ALA A 360 -1.52 -4.80 -2.76
C ALA A 360 -0.65 -5.24 -1.55
N PRO A 361 -0.81 -4.65 -0.34
CA PRO A 361 -1.73 -3.56 0.02
C PRO A 361 -1.10 -2.17 -0.12
N THR A 362 0.18 -2.07 -0.51
CA THR A 362 0.84 -0.79 -0.84
C THR A 362 1.45 -0.84 -2.24
N ASN A 363 1.89 0.30 -2.75
CA ASN A 363 2.60 0.38 -4.03
C ASN A 363 3.94 -0.37 -3.98
N GLY A 364 4.63 -0.35 -2.82
CA GLY A 364 5.93 -0.99 -2.64
C GLY A 364 5.89 -2.52 -2.74
N SER A 365 4.74 -3.13 -2.44
CA SER A 365 4.47 -4.57 -2.54
C SER A 365 3.53 -4.96 -3.68
N ALA A 366 3.26 -4.03 -4.61
CA ALA A 366 2.26 -4.18 -5.65
C ALA A 366 2.54 -5.32 -6.65
N GLY A 367 3.77 -5.83 -6.74
CA GLY A 367 4.15 -6.88 -7.68
C GLY A 367 3.76 -8.29 -7.25
N ILE A 368 3.51 -8.53 -5.96
CA ILE A 368 3.35 -9.88 -5.41
C ILE A 368 2.02 -10.51 -5.84
N ILE A 369 0.91 -9.84 -5.53
CA ILE A 369 -0.44 -10.33 -5.87
C ILE A 369 -0.61 -10.57 -7.38
N PRO A 370 -0.30 -9.61 -8.28
CA PRO A 370 -0.43 -9.86 -9.71
C PRO A 370 0.49 -10.97 -10.22
N ALA A 371 1.72 -11.12 -9.70
CA ALA A 371 2.61 -12.20 -10.11
C ALA A 371 2.05 -13.58 -9.74
N VAL A 372 1.53 -13.75 -8.52
CA VAL A 372 0.90 -15.00 -8.08
C VAL A 372 -0.40 -15.26 -8.83
N LEU A 373 -1.19 -14.22 -9.13
CA LEU A 373 -2.45 -14.35 -9.85
C LEU A 373 -2.22 -14.68 -11.34
N HIS A 374 -1.17 -14.16 -11.96
CA HIS A 374 -0.70 -14.59 -13.27
C HIS A 374 -0.22 -16.04 -13.26
N TYR A 375 0.47 -16.46 -12.19
CA TYR A 375 0.85 -17.86 -12.03
C TYR A 375 -0.37 -18.78 -11.96
N TYR A 376 -1.38 -18.42 -11.15
CA TYR A 376 -2.67 -19.11 -11.14
C TYR A 376 -3.28 -19.17 -12.55
N TRP A 377 -3.35 -18.03 -13.23
CA TRP A 377 -3.98 -17.92 -14.55
C TRP A 377 -3.30 -18.77 -15.63
N LEU A 378 -1.97 -18.89 -15.58
CA LEU A 378 -1.18 -19.57 -16.61
C LEU A 378 -0.94 -21.06 -16.33
N PHE A 379 -0.77 -21.44 -15.06
CA PHE A 379 -0.27 -22.76 -14.67
C PHE A 379 -1.28 -23.61 -13.88
N ALA A 380 -2.41 -23.08 -13.44
CA ALA A 380 -3.46 -23.88 -12.83
C ALA A 380 -4.44 -24.42 -13.89
N ASP A 381 -4.77 -25.72 -13.82
CA ASP A 381 -5.60 -26.39 -14.83
C ASP A 381 -7.01 -25.78 -14.97
N ASN A 382 -7.57 -25.26 -13.86
CA ASN A 382 -8.95 -24.73 -13.78
C ASN A 382 -8.97 -23.22 -13.53
N ALA A 383 -8.02 -22.49 -14.11
CA ALA A 383 -7.99 -21.03 -14.02
C ALA A 383 -9.27 -20.39 -14.58
N SER A 384 -9.89 -19.49 -13.82
CA SER A 384 -11.13 -18.81 -14.22
C SER A 384 -11.26 -17.44 -13.55
N GLU A 385 -12.14 -16.60 -14.08
CA GLU A 385 -12.52 -15.32 -13.45
C GLU A 385 -13.11 -15.52 -12.05
N ASP A 386 -13.90 -16.57 -11.84
CA ASP A 386 -14.44 -16.90 -10.51
C ASP A 386 -13.33 -17.26 -9.53
N GLY A 387 -12.27 -17.91 -10.01
CA GLY A 387 -11.06 -18.15 -9.23
C GLY A 387 -10.31 -16.85 -8.91
N VAL A 388 -10.22 -15.91 -9.86
CA VAL A 388 -9.63 -14.59 -9.61
C VAL A 388 -10.39 -13.84 -8.51
N ILE A 389 -11.72 -13.86 -8.54
CA ILE A 389 -12.57 -13.23 -7.52
C ILE A 389 -12.35 -13.91 -6.16
N ARG A 390 -12.35 -15.24 -6.12
CA ARG A 390 -12.07 -16.02 -4.90
C ARG A 390 -10.69 -15.70 -4.33
N PHE A 391 -9.68 -15.56 -5.19
CA PHE A 391 -8.33 -15.19 -4.81
C PHE A 391 -8.34 -13.81 -4.14
N LEU A 392 -8.88 -12.79 -4.80
CA LEU A 392 -8.86 -11.41 -4.33
C LEU A 392 -9.67 -11.22 -3.04
N LEU A 393 -10.85 -11.86 -2.92
CA LEU A 393 -11.65 -11.81 -1.68
C LEU A 393 -10.92 -12.47 -0.50
N THR A 394 -10.31 -13.64 -0.71
CA THR A 394 -9.53 -14.33 0.32
C THR A 394 -8.29 -13.53 0.73
N ALA A 395 -7.53 -13.05 -0.26
CA ALA A 395 -6.36 -12.22 -0.04
C ALA A 395 -6.72 -10.92 0.70
N GLY A 396 -7.85 -10.30 0.33
CA GLY A 396 -8.37 -9.12 1.01
C GLY A 396 -8.72 -9.38 2.48
N ALA A 397 -9.34 -10.52 2.80
CA ALA A 397 -9.64 -10.92 4.18
C ALA A 397 -8.39 -10.88 5.08
N VAL A 398 -7.30 -11.47 4.58
CA VAL A 398 -6.00 -11.48 5.27
C VAL A 398 -5.43 -10.06 5.37
N GLY A 399 -5.52 -9.26 4.31
CA GLY A 399 -5.12 -7.85 4.32
C GLY A 399 -5.87 -7.02 5.37
N MET A 400 -7.18 -7.27 5.55
CA MET A 400 -7.99 -6.62 6.58
C MET A 400 -7.48 -6.94 7.99
N LEU A 401 -7.09 -8.19 8.26
CA LEU A 401 -6.52 -8.60 9.56
C LEU A 401 -5.21 -7.86 9.84
N PHE A 402 -4.31 -7.77 8.86
CA PHE A 402 -3.07 -6.99 9.00
C PHE A 402 -3.34 -5.51 9.23
N LYS A 403 -4.24 -4.89 8.46
CA LYS A 403 -4.53 -3.46 8.62
C LYS A 403 -5.20 -3.16 9.96
N ARG A 404 -6.07 -4.04 10.45
CA ARG A 404 -6.81 -3.83 11.70
C ARG A 404 -5.94 -4.02 12.93
N ASN A 405 -5.20 -5.13 12.98
CA ASN A 405 -4.49 -5.55 14.19
C ASN A 405 -3.02 -5.09 14.20
N ALA A 406 -2.44 -5.00 13.00
CA ALA A 406 -1.14 -4.48 12.58
C ALA A 406 -1.06 -3.00 12.20
N SER A 407 -0.08 -2.75 11.34
CA SER A 407 -0.07 -1.69 10.34
C SER A 407 0.38 -2.31 9.01
N ILE A 408 -0.04 -1.71 7.90
CA ILE A 408 0.46 -2.03 6.55
C ILE A 408 1.48 -0.99 6.06
N SER A 409 1.91 -0.07 6.91
CA SER A 409 2.85 1.00 6.59
C SER A 409 4.29 0.57 6.84
N GLY A 410 5.13 0.65 5.81
CA GLY A 410 6.57 0.44 5.94
C GLY A 410 7.21 1.37 6.97
N ALA A 411 6.63 2.56 7.17
CA ALA A 411 7.10 3.54 8.14
C ALA A 411 6.78 3.19 9.61
N GLU A 412 5.81 2.31 9.85
CA GLU A 412 5.35 1.95 11.20
C GLU A 412 5.88 0.58 11.62
N VAL A 413 5.85 -0.41 10.72
CA VAL A 413 6.22 -1.79 11.05
C VAL A 413 7.29 -2.38 10.14
N GLY A 414 7.91 -1.58 9.27
CA GLY A 414 8.91 -2.06 8.32
C GLY A 414 8.31 -2.78 7.10
N CYS A 415 9.18 -3.30 6.24
CA CYS A 415 8.77 -3.94 4.99
C CYS A 415 8.02 -5.26 5.20
N GLN A 416 8.10 -5.85 6.40
CA GLN A 416 7.23 -6.97 6.81
C GLN A 416 5.74 -6.59 6.77
N GLY A 417 5.37 -5.33 7.04
CA GLY A 417 3.99 -4.85 6.95
C GLY A 417 3.50 -4.60 5.53
N GLU A 418 4.40 -4.46 4.56
CA GLU A 418 4.07 -4.20 3.15
C GLU A 418 4.24 -5.47 2.29
N VAL A 419 5.47 -5.96 2.19
CA VAL A 419 5.84 -7.15 1.42
C VAL A 419 5.42 -8.43 2.15
N GLY A 420 5.59 -8.47 3.48
CA GLY A 420 5.21 -9.65 4.27
C GLY A 420 3.69 -9.85 4.32
N SER A 421 2.92 -8.78 4.53
CA SER A 421 1.46 -8.83 4.45
C SER A 421 1.00 -9.22 3.04
N ALA A 422 1.57 -8.65 1.97
CA ALA A 422 1.26 -9.02 0.58
C ALA A 422 1.59 -10.49 0.28
N CYS A 423 2.70 -11.02 0.78
CA CYS A 423 3.09 -12.42 0.70
C CYS A 423 2.03 -13.32 1.35
N SER A 424 1.62 -12.97 2.57
CA SER A 424 0.57 -13.67 3.33
C SER A 424 -0.79 -13.63 2.61
N MET A 425 -1.20 -12.46 2.11
CA MET A 425 -2.41 -12.28 1.30
C MET A 425 -2.39 -13.16 0.05
N ALA A 426 -1.27 -13.17 -0.69
CA ALA A 426 -1.14 -13.95 -1.91
C ALA A 426 -1.11 -15.45 -1.63
N ALA A 427 -0.48 -15.89 -0.55
CA ALA A 427 -0.44 -17.29 -0.13
C ALA A 427 -1.84 -17.82 0.20
N ALA A 428 -2.62 -17.04 0.96
CA ALA A 428 -4.02 -17.38 1.27
C ALA A 428 -4.89 -17.42 0.01
N GLY A 429 -4.80 -16.40 -0.85
CA GLY A 429 -5.52 -16.38 -2.13
C GLY A 429 -5.19 -17.59 -3.01
N MET A 430 -3.90 -17.92 -3.11
CA MET A 430 -3.42 -19.06 -3.89
C MET A 430 -3.91 -20.40 -3.30
N CYS A 431 -3.84 -20.57 -1.98
CA CYS A 431 -4.34 -21.76 -1.29
C CYS A 431 -5.84 -21.96 -1.55
N ALA A 432 -6.64 -20.90 -1.46
CA ALA A 432 -8.09 -20.95 -1.70
C ALA A 432 -8.46 -21.35 -3.13
N VAL A 433 -7.73 -20.86 -4.15
CA VAL A 433 -8.00 -21.25 -5.55
C VAL A 433 -7.49 -22.64 -5.93
N LEU A 434 -6.55 -23.20 -5.14
CA LEU A 434 -6.14 -24.60 -5.23
C LEU A 434 -7.10 -25.55 -4.51
N GLY A 435 -8.12 -25.02 -3.83
CA GLY A 435 -9.15 -25.81 -3.14
C GLY A 435 -8.83 -26.13 -1.68
N GLY A 436 -7.94 -25.37 -1.04
CA GLY A 436 -7.65 -25.52 0.39
C GLY A 436 -8.84 -25.18 1.29
N THR A 437 -8.90 -25.79 2.47
CA THR A 437 -9.87 -25.46 3.52
C THR A 437 -9.56 -24.10 4.14
N PRO A 438 -10.51 -23.44 4.86
CA PRO A 438 -10.22 -22.22 5.61
C PRO A 438 -8.99 -22.32 6.52
N GLU A 439 -8.77 -23.46 7.17
CA GLU A 439 -7.62 -23.72 8.04
C GLU A 439 -6.30 -23.79 7.24
N GLN A 440 -6.31 -24.43 6.07
CA GLN A 440 -5.14 -24.42 5.17
C GLN A 440 -4.88 -23.03 4.60
N VAL A 441 -5.92 -22.23 4.37
CA VAL A 441 -5.79 -20.84 3.92
C VAL A 441 -5.15 -19.98 5.01
N GLU A 442 -5.58 -20.12 6.27
CA GLU A 442 -4.92 -19.47 7.41
C GLU A 442 -3.45 -19.91 7.51
N ASN A 443 -3.18 -21.20 7.45
CA ASN A 443 -1.81 -21.72 7.54
C ASN A 443 -0.91 -21.19 6.42
N ALA A 444 -1.41 -21.12 5.18
CA ALA A 444 -0.67 -20.53 4.07
C ALA A 444 -0.35 -19.04 4.32
N ALA A 445 -1.33 -18.28 4.82
CA ALA A 445 -1.11 -16.87 5.20
C ALA A 445 -0.05 -16.75 6.30
N GLU A 446 -0.12 -17.60 7.31
CA GLU A 446 0.80 -17.60 8.44
C GLU A 446 2.25 -17.85 8.00
N ILE A 447 2.50 -18.93 7.25
CA ILE A 447 3.82 -19.22 6.66
C ILE A 447 4.31 -18.03 5.83
N GLY A 448 3.39 -17.38 5.09
CA GLY A 448 3.69 -16.22 4.26
C GLY A 448 4.23 -15.03 5.05
N ILE A 449 3.67 -14.71 6.23
CA ILE A 449 4.18 -13.63 7.08
C ILE A 449 5.41 -14.07 7.89
N GLU A 450 5.45 -15.32 8.36
CA GLU A 450 6.56 -15.87 9.15
C GLU A 450 7.90 -15.68 8.45
N HIS A 451 7.95 -15.96 7.13
CA HIS A 451 9.15 -15.81 6.30
C HIS A 451 9.54 -14.36 5.99
N ASN A 452 8.78 -13.39 6.49
CA ASN A 452 9.02 -11.97 6.30
C ASN A 452 9.16 -11.20 7.62
N LEU A 453 9.00 -11.85 8.78
CA LEU A 453 9.18 -11.22 10.08
C LEU A 453 10.61 -10.68 10.24
N GLY A 454 10.73 -9.43 10.70
CA GLY A 454 12.01 -8.74 10.87
C GLY A 454 12.47 -7.95 9.63
N LEU A 455 11.75 -7.98 8.51
CA LEU A 455 12.13 -7.20 7.33
C LEU A 455 11.94 -5.68 7.57
N THR A 456 13.05 -4.95 7.54
CA THR A 456 13.09 -3.48 7.68
C THR A 456 12.75 -2.77 6.37
N CYS A 457 12.27 -1.53 6.47
CA CYS A 457 12.04 -0.64 5.33
C CYS A 457 13.16 0.42 5.27
N ASP A 458 14.26 0.08 4.60
CA ASP A 458 15.42 0.97 4.41
C ASP A 458 15.91 0.91 2.95
N PRO A 459 15.15 1.48 2.00
CA PRO A 459 15.53 1.47 0.59
C PRO A 459 16.68 2.44 0.27
N ILE A 460 17.53 2.07 -0.69
CA ILE A 460 18.63 2.91 -1.16
C ILE A 460 18.07 4.21 -1.78
N GLY A 461 18.65 5.35 -1.39
CA GLY A 461 18.22 6.68 -1.86
C GLY A 461 16.80 7.07 -1.41
N GLY A 462 16.17 6.30 -0.52
CA GLY A 462 14.75 6.48 -0.20
C GLY A 462 13.81 6.16 -1.37
N LEU A 463 14.25 5.35 -2.35
CA LEU A 463 13.48 5.06 -3.56
C LEU A 463 12.86 3.66 -3.52
N VAL A 464 11.65 3.52 -4.06
CA VAL A 464 10.96 2.22 -4.19
C VAL A 464 11.56 1.38 -5.33
N GLN A 465 12.86 1.08 -5.23
CA GLN A 465 13.66 0.35 -6.22
C GLN A 465 14.45 -0.77 -5.56
N ILE A 466 15.50 -0.44 -4.81
CA ILE A 466 16.37 -1.43 -4.16
C ILE A 466 16.18 -1.33 -2.64
N PRO A 467 15.87 -2.43 -1.93
CA PRO A 467 15.66 -3.81 -2.39
C PRO A 467 14.18 -4.12 -2.75
N CYS A 468 13.35 -3.11 -2.95
CA CYS A 468 11.90 -3.25 -3.11
C CYS A 468 11.50 -4.16 -4.28
N ILE A 469 12.16 -4.01 -5.44
CA ILE A 469 11.88 -4.75 -6.65
C ILE A 469 12.18 -6.25 -6.44
N GLU A 470 13.34 -6.59 -5.89
CA GLU A 470 13.72 -7.98 -5.63
C GLU A 470 12.85 -8.62 -4.55
N ARG A 471 12.45 -7.85 -3.53
CA ARG A 471 11.56 -8.32 -2.47
C ARG A 471 10.21 -8.78 -3.00
N ASN A 472 9.66 -8.10 -4.02
CA ASN A 472 8.39 -8.54 -4.64
C ASN A 472 8.54 -9.91 -5.32
N ALA A 473 9.61 -10.12 -6.10
CA ALA A 473 9.87 -11.38 -6.78
C ALA A 473 10.07 -12.54 -5.80
N MET A 474 10.88 -12.33 -4.75
CA MET A 474 11.11 -13.33 -3.70
C MET A 474 9.82 -13.66 -2.95
N ALA A 475 9.06 -12.64 -2.52
CA ALA A 475 7.82 -12.84 -1.78
C ALA A 475 6.72 -13.52 -2.61
N ALA A 476 6.62 -13.23 -3.91
CA ALA A 476 5.66 -13.92 -4.79
C ALA A 476 5.93 -15.43 -4.86
N ASN A 477 7.20 -15.83 -5.01
CA ASN A 477 7.57 -17.25 -4.99
C ASN A 477 7.39 -17.88 -3.60
N THR A 478 7.71 -17.16 -2.53
CA THR A 478 7.43 -17.61 -1.16
C THR A 478 5.94 -17.86 -0.95
N ALA A 479 5.06 -16.97 -1.43
CA ALA A 479 3.62 -17.12 -1.32
C ALA A 479 3.09 -18.39 -2.03
N ILE A 480 3.60 -18.68 -3.23
CA ILE A 480 3.26 -19.90 -3.97
C ILE A 480 3.71 -21.15 -3.20
N ASN A 481 4.93 -21.12 -2.65
CA ASN A 481 5.45 -22.23 -1.85
C ASN A 481 4.69 -22.42 -0.54
N ALA A 482 4.34 -21.33 0.16
CA ALA A 482 3.54 -21.36 1.38
C ALA A 482 2.16 -22.00 1.13
N ALA A 483 1.48 -21.60 0.05
CA ALA A 483 0.23 -22.22 -0.36
C ALA A 483 0.40 -23.72 -0.64
N ARG A 484 1.46 -24.12 -1.35
CA ARG A 484 1.74 -25.55 -1.63
C ARG A 484 2.06 -26.34 -0.36
N MET A 485 2.81 -25.76 0.58
CA MET A 485 3.11 -26.40 1.86
C MET A 485 1.84 -26.64 2.68
N ALA A 486 0.97 -25.63 2.80
CA ALA A 486 -0.30 -25.77 3.49
C ALA A 486 -1.22 -26.84 2.85
N MET A 487 -1.22 -26.92 1.50
CA MET A 487 -1.97 -27.93 0.75
C MET A 487 -1.43 -29.36 0.91
N LEU A 488 -0.13 -29.52 1.22
CA LEU A 488 0.47 -30.82 1.53
C LEU A 488 0.19 -31.27 2.97
N GLY A 489 -0.12 -30.31 3.86
CA GLY A 489 -0.62 -30.55 5.20
C GLY A 489 -2.14 -30.61 5.27
N ASP A 490 -2.68 -30.70 6.48
CA ASP A 490 -4.11 -30.67 6.78
C ASP A 490 -4.58 -29.31 7.35
N GLY A 491 -3.70 -28.31 7.32
CA GLY A 491 -3.94 -26.98 7.91
C GLY A 491 -3.59 -26.90 9.40
N SER A 492 -3.21 -27.99 10.06
CA SER A 492 -2.72 -27.93 11.43
C SER A 492 -1.36 -27.24 11.51
N HIS A 493 -1.23 -26.30 12.44
CA HIS A 493 0.00 -25.55 12.67
C HIS A 493 0.04 -25.06 14.13
N VAL A 494 1.25 -24.80 14.65
CA VAL A 494 1.46 -24.46 16.07
C VAL A 494 1.31 -22.96 16.33
N VAL A 495 1.68 -22.13 15.34
CA VAL A 495 1.67 -20.67 15.45
C VAL A 495 0.50 -20.15 14.64
N SER A 496 -0.54 -19.63 15.30
CA SER A 496 -1.70 -19.03 14.60
C SER A 496 -1.33 -17.77 13.82
N LEU A 497 -2.12 -17.43 12.80
CA LEU A 497 -1.93 -16.18 12.07
C LEU A 497 -2.04 -14.94 12.99
N ASP A 498 -2.93 -14.98 13.97
CA ASP A 498 -3.08 -13.91 14.96
C ASP A 498 -1.81 -13.73 15.82
N GLN A 499 -1.11 -14.81 16.17
CA GLN A 499 0.18 -14.73 16.86
C GLN A 499 1.27 -14.14 15.96
N ALA A 500 1.29 -14.53 14.68
CA ALA A 500 2.24 -13.98 13.71
C ALA A 500 2.01 -12.47 13.48
N ILE A 501 0.76 -12.01 13.36
CA ILE A 501 0.41 -10.58 13.25
C ILE A 501 0.83 -9.80 14.49
N ARG A 502 0.58 -10.34 15.70
CA ARG A 502 1.05 -9.71 16.95
C ARG A 502 2.57 -9.62 17.01
N THR A 503 3.26 -10.65 16.53
CA THR A 503 4.73 -10.68 16.47
C THR A 503 5.25 -9.63 15.51
N MET A 504 4.65 -9.51 14.31
CA MET A 504 4.95 -8.45 13.34
C MET A 504 4.78 -7.05 13.94
N LYS A 505 3.70 -6.82 14.70
CA LYS A 505 3.47 -5.53 15.39
C LYS A 505 4.61 -5.22 16.37
N GLN A 506 4.96 -6.18 17.21
CA GLN A 506 6.00 -6.01 18.22
C GLN A 506 7.37 -5.77 17.60
N THR A 507 7.77 -6.59 16.61
CA THR A 507 9.04 -6.41 15.92
C THR A 507 9.08 -5.07 15.18
N GLY A 508 7.96 -4.62 14.63
CA GLY A 508 7.82 -3.30 14.02
C GLY A 508 8.08 -2.17 15.02
N ALA A 509 7.51 -2.25 16.23
CA ALA A 509 7.76 -1.30 17.31
C ALA A 509 9.26 -1.28 17.70
N ASP A 510 9.89 -2.46 17.80
CA ASP A 510 11.31 -2.58 18.15
C ASP A 510 12.24 -1.97 17.09
N MET A 511 11.82 -1.95 15.81
CA MET A 511 12.58 -1.32 14.71
C MET A 511 12.59 0.21 14.78
N MET A 512 11.66 0.85 15.51
CA MET A 512 11.36 2.28 15.34
C MET A 512 12.51 3.24 15.69
N SER A 513 13.57 2.76 16.33
CA SER A 513 14.73 3.58 16.75
C SER A 513 15.97 3.47 15.86
N LYS A 514 16.11 2.43 14.99
CA LYS A 514 17.41 2.15 14.34
C LYS A 514 17.40 1.89 12.82
N TYR A 515 16.29 1.44 12.23
CA TYR A 515 16.30 0.86 10.87
C TYR A 515 15.11 1.28 9.97
N LYS A 516 14.55 2.48 10.18
CA LYS A 516 13.49 3.08 9.35
C LYS A 516 14.03 3.73 8.06
N GLU A 517 13.11 4.11 7.18
CA GLU A 517 13.34 5.02 6.07
C GLU A 517 13.90 6.34 6.64
N THR A 518 15.11 6.75 6.24
CA THR A 518 15.94 7.84 6.84
C THR A 518 16.72 7.53 8.13
N SER A 519 16.83 6.26 8.53
CA SER A 519 17.60 5.88 9.71
C SER A 519 19.11 6.02 9.52
N GLN A 520 19.84 6.13 10.65
CA GLN A 520 21.31 6.22 10.68
C GLN A 520 22.01 4.86 10.45
N GLY A 521 21.27 3.82 10.07
CA GLY A 521 21.73 2.44 9.89
C GLY A 521 21.13 1.80 8.64
N GLY A 522 21.48 0.54 8.36
CA GLY A 522 20.87 -0.23 7.25
C GLY A 522 21.59 -0.12 5.90
N LEU A 523 20.95 -0.61 4.83
CA LEU A 523 21.54 -0.69 3.50
C LEU A 523 21.72 0.70 2.87
N ALA A 524 20.79 1.64 3.13
CA ALA A 524 20.81 2.97 2.53
C ALA A 524 22.03 3.80 2.95
N VAL A 525 22.52 3.64 4.20
CA VAL A 525 23.70 4.36 4.69
C VAL A 525 25.03 3.64 4.42
N ASN A 526 24.99 2.34 4.08
CA ASN A 526 26.19 1.53 3.84
C ASN A 526 26.53 1.36 2.36
N VAL A 527 25.61 1.70 1.45
CA VAL A 527 25.88 1.81 0.02
C VAL A 527 26.26 3.26 -0.28
N VAL A 528 27.55 3.51 -0.45
CA VAL A 528 28.08 4.83 -0.79
C VAL A 528 27.67 5.17 -2.24
N GLU A 529 26.82 6.18 -2.41
CA GLU A 529 26.60 6.81 -3.71
C GLU A 529 27.93 7.38 -4.21
N CYS A 530 28.39 6.92 -5.36
CA CYS A 530 29.66 7.34 -5.98
C CYS A 530 29.48 8.64 -6.77
#